data_AF-A0AAP2UWX4-F1
#
_entry.id   AF-A0AAP2UWX4-F1
#
_cell.length_a   1.000
_cell.length_b   1.000
_cell.length_c   1.000
_cell.angle_alpha   90.00
_cell.angle_beta   90.00
_cell.angle_gamma   90.00
#
_symmetry.space_group_name_H-M   'P 1'
#
loop_
_entity.id
_entity.type
_entity.pdbx_description
1 polymer ?
#
loop_
_entity_poly.entity_id
_entity_poly.type
_entity_poly.pdbx_seq_one_letter_code
_entity_poly.pdbx_strand_id
1 'polypeptide(L)'
;MPVNTTDDRVQRLERLLFDEDPIGLDYEGTNPDEYHPEAVEIAPRMAAVRSYDDTLTLVHRVFIAMFGRDIAGPRRRYQRIAERVWELWRAQ
;
A
#
# COMPACT_ATOMS: atom_id res chain seq x y z
N MET A 1 -6.96 9.85 25.14
CA MET A 1 -6.28 8.68 24.56
C MET A 1 -5.40 9.18 23.43
N PRO A 2 -4.09 8.94 23.41
CA PRO A 2 -3.29 9.29 22.24
C PRO A 2 -3.76 8.41 21.08
N VAL A 3 -4.25 9.05 20.01
CA VAL A 3 -4.45 8.38 18.72
C VAL A 3 -3.08 7.90 18.29
N ASN A 4 -2.90 6.59 18.29
CA ASN A 4 -1.67 5.93 17.90
C ASN A 4 -1.42 6.28 16.42
N THR A 5 -0.45 7.15 16.14
CA THR A 5 -0.21 7.73 14.81
C THR A 5 0.10 6.66 13.76
N THR A 6 0.55 5.48 14.19
CA THR A 6 0.75 4.30 13.34
C THR A 6 -0.57 3.76 12.79
N ASP A 7 -1.64 3.78 13.59
CA ASP A 7 -2.96 3.27 13.17
C ASP A 7 -3.63 4.18 12.12
N ASP A 8 -3.43 5.51 12.19
CA ASP A 8 -3.93 6.46 11.18
C ASP A 8 -3.24 6.28 9.81
N ARG A 9 -1.93 6.00 9.79
CA ARG A 9 -1.20 5.76 8.53
C ARG A 9 -1.57 4.44 7.87
N VAL A 10 -1.79 3.39 8.68
CA VAL A 10 -2.27 2.10 8.17
C VAL A 10 -3.65 2.28 7.52
N GLN A 11 -4.60 2.93 8.21
CA GLN A 11 -5.95 3.16 7.66
C GLN A 11 -5.94 3.99 6.37
N ARG A 12 -5.12 5.05 6.29
CA ARG A 12 -5.00 5.85 5.07
C ARG A 12 -4.38 5.07 3.92
N LEU A 13 -3.40 4.21 4.21
CA LEU A 13 -2.77 3.37 3.22
C LEU A 13 -3.74 2.29 2.72
N GLU A 14 -4.44 1.62 3.62
CA GLU A 14 -5.50 0.67 3.30
C GLU A 14 -6.54 1.29 2.37
N ARG A 15 -7.04 2.49 2.72
CA ARG A 15 -7.99 3.21 1.87
C ARG A 15 -7.43 3.53 0.49
N LEU A 16 -6.17 3.97 0.42
CA LEU A 16 -5.49 4.25 -0.84
C LEU A 16 -5.37 2.99 -1.70
N LEU A 17 -5.00 1.86 -1.10
CA LEU A 17 -4.89 0.57 -1.80
C LEU A 17 -6.25 0.10 -2.32
N PHE A 18 -7.29 0.24 -1.51
CA PHE A 18 -8.67 -0.05 -1.89
C PHE A 18 -9.12 0.82 -3.08
N ASP A 19 -8.90 2.14 -3.03
CA ASP A 19 -9.31 3.05 -4.11
C ASP A 19 -8.55 2.80 -5.44
N GLU A 20 -7.34 2.22 -5.39
CA GLU A 20 -6.51 1.95 -6.59
C GLU A 20 -6.64 0.50 -7.10
N ASP A 21 -7.14 -0.41 -6.27
CA ASP A 21 -7.45 -1.82 -6.54
C ASP A 21 -6.47 -2.53 -7.51
N PRO A 22 -5.17 -2.64 -7.16
CA PRO A 22 -4.16 -3.17 -8.09
C PRO A 22 -4.33 -4.64 -8.45
N ILE A 23 -5.13 -5.41 -7.69
CA ILE A 23 -5.33 -6.85 -7.90
C ILE A 23 -6.74 -7.17 -8.41
N GLY A 24 -7.67 -6.22 -8.43
CA GLY A 24 -9.05 -6.51 -8.83
C GLY A 24 -9.81 -7.27 -7.75
N LEU A 25 -9.46 -7.06 -6.48
CA LEU A 25 -10.11 -7.73 -5.35
C LEU A 25 -11.44 -7.09 -5.00
N ASP A 26 -11.61 -5.80 -5.32
CA ASP A 26 -12.85 -5.07 -5.06
C ASP A 26 -13.98 -5.50 -6.01
N TYR A 27 -14.53 -6.69 -5.77
CA TYR A 27 -15.57 -7.29 -6.61
C TYR A 27 -16.98 -6.75 -6.30
N GLU A 28 -17.19 -6.14 -5.12
CA GLU A 28 -18.49 -5.65 -4.66
C GLU A 28 -18.49 -4.21 -4.08
N GLY A 29 -17.35 -3.55 -3.89
CA GLY A 29 -17.30 -2.18 -3.32
C GLY A 29 -17.59 -2.12 -1.82
N THR A 30 -17.69 -3.26 -1.14
CA THR A 30 -18.37 -3.38 0.16
C THR A 30 -17.47 -3.82 1.31
N ASN A 31 -16.26 -4.33 1.04
CA ASN A 31 -15.34 -4.79 2.07
C ASN A 31 -14.07 -3.92 2.14
N PRO A 32 -14.09 -2.80 2.88
CA PRO A 32 -12.94 -1.89 2.98
C PRO A 32 -11.69 -2.53 3.59
N ASP A 33 -11.84 -3.66 4.30
CA ASP A 33 -10.75 -4.36 4.99
C ASP A 33 -9.91 -5.27 4.06
N GLU A 34 -10.24 -5.35 2.76
CA GLU A 34 -9.60 -6.26 1.80
C GLU A 34 -8.10 -6.02 1.62
N TYR A 35 -7.65 -4.76 1.73
CA TYR A 35 -6.25 -4.38 1.59
C TYR A 35 -5.54 -4.09 2.92
N HIS A 36 -6.19 -4.39 4.04
CA HIS A 36 -5.62 -4.20 5.38
C HIS A 36 -4.32 -4.98 5.59
N PRO A 37 -4.20 -6.27 5.17
CA PRO A 37 -2.97 -7.03 5.34
C PRO A 37 -1.76 -6.39 4.66
N GLU A 38 -1.93 -5.87 3.44
CA GLU A 38 -0.88 -5.17 2.68
C GLU A 38 -0.50 -3.86 3.38
N ALA A 39 -1.49 -3.12 3.87
CA ALA A 39 -1.25 -1.85 4.56
C ALA A 39 -0.43 -2.06 5.85
N VAL A 40 -0.76 -3.08 6.64
CA VAL A 40 -0.03 -3.46 7.86
C VAL A 40 1.41 -3.90 7.54
N GLU A 41 1.63 -4.54 6.40
CA GLU A 41 2.96 -4.95 5.97
C GLU A 41 3.79 -3.75 5.43
N ILE A 42 3.19 -2.84 4.67
CA ILE A 42 3.91 -1.72 4.04
C ILE A 42 4.23 -0.61 5.04
N ALA A 43 3.25 -0.20 5.86
CA ALA A 43 3.36 0.98 6.72
C ALA A 43 4.59 1.01 7.65
N PRO A 44 4.94 -0.04 8.40
CA PRO A 44 6.13 -0.02 9.26
C PRO A 44 7.44 0.03 8.47
N ARG A 45 7.46 -0.48 7.23
CA ARG A 45 8.66 -0.53 6.39
C ARG A 45 8.95 0.79 5.69
N MET A 46 7.95 1.66 5.56
CA MET A 46 8.12 3.00 5.00
C MET A 46 9.12 3.87 5.78
N ALA A 47 9.38 3.59 7.06
CA ALA A 47 10.39 4.29 7.84
C ALA A 47 11.84 4.11 7.32
N ALA A 48 12.09 3.04 6.55
CA ALA A 48 13.40 2.74 5.97
C ALA A 48 13.54 3.18 4.50
N VAL A 49 12.45 3.60 3.86
CA VAL A 49 12.38 3.98 2.45
C VAL A 49 12.91 5.41 2.26
N ARG A 50 13.77 5.64 1.25
CA ARG A 50 14.44 6.92 1.03
C ARG A 50 14.07 7.61 -0.27
N SER A 51 13.33 6.93 -1.14
CA SER A 51 12.97 7.45 -2.45
C SER A 51 11.63 6.87 -2.93
N TYR A 52 11.06 7.52 -3.94
CA TYR A 52 9.92 6.99 -4.68
C TYR A 52 10.21 5.58 -5.26
N ASP A 53 11.42 5.34 -5.79
CA ASP A 53 11.78 4.05 -6.38
C ASP A 53 11.82 2.93 -5.33
N ASP A 54 12.30 3.24 -4.12
CA ASP A 54 12.25 2.34 -2.97
C ASP A 54 10.79 2.04 -2.57
N THR A 55 9.92 3.05 -2.55
CA THR A 55 8.48 2.87 -2.25
C THR A 55 7.85 1.95 -3.27
N LEU A 56 8.09 2.19 -4.57
CA LEU A 56 7.58 1.36 -5.65
C LEU A 56 8.08 -0.09 -5.55
N THR A 57 9.35 -0.27 -5.18
CA THR A 57 9.93 -1.60 -4.97
C THR A 57 9.32 -2.29 -3.75
N LEU A 58 9.12 -1.57 -2.64
CA LEU A 58 8.51 -2.09 -1.42
C LEU A 58 7.08 -2.56 -1.69
N VAL A 59 6.24 -1.69 -2.25
CA VAL A 59 4.84 -2.00 -2.56
C VAL A 59 4.76 -3.22 -3.47
N HIS A 60 5.49 -3.21 -4.60
CA HIS A 60 5.45 -4.34 -5.54
C HIS A 60 5.92 -5.66 -4.90
N ARG A 61 6.93 -5.62 -4.02
CA ARG A 61 7.41 -6.81 -3.31
C ARG A 61 6.38 -7.37 -2.33
N VAL A 62 5.68 -6.53 -1.59
CA VAL A 62 4.60 -6.97 -0.68
C VAL A 62 3.52 -7.68 -1.49
N PHE A 63 3.08 -7.08 -2.59
CA PHE A 63 2.07 -7.71 -3.46
C PHE A 63 2.55 -9.03 -4.09
N ILE A 64 3.81 -9.13 -4.53
CA ILE A 64 4.37 -10.40 -5.00
C ILE A 64 4.40 -11.44 -3.88
N ALA A 65 4.77 -11.04 -2.65
CA ALA A 65 4.85 -11.97 -1.52
C ALA A 65 3.47 -12.53 -1.14
N MET A 66 2.41 -11.73 -1.29
CA MET A 66 1.05 -12.11 -0.89
C MET A 66 0.28 -12.84 -2.00
N PHE A 67 0.43 -12.42 -3.26
CA PHE A 67 -0.37 -12.93 -4.38
C PHE A 67 0.45 -13.71 -5.43
N GLY A 68 1.76 -13.73 -5.30
CA GLY A 68 2.65 -14.29 -6.32
C GLY A 68 2.82 -13.35 -7.52
N ARG A 69 3.87 -13.62 -8.31
CA ARG A 69 4.31 -12.75 -9.41
C ARG A 69 3.29 -12.64 -10.54
N ASP A 70 2.59 -13.72 -10.84
CA ASP A 70 1.67 -13.78 -11.97
C ASP A 70 0.41 -12.94 -11.71
N ILE A 71 -0.11 -12.95 -10.46
CA ILE A 71 -1.26 -12.15 -10.05
C ILE A 71 -0.84 -10.68 -9.83
N ALA A 72 0.22 -10.44 -9.07
CA ALA A 72 0.73 -9.10 -8.79
C ALA A 72 1.16 -8.35 -10.07
N GLY A 73 1.59 -9.07 -11.10
CA GLY A 73 1.91 -8.49 -12.39
C GLY A 73 3.12 -7.55 -12.36
N PRO A 74 3.23 -6.63 -13.33
CA PRO A 74 4.44 -5.85 -13.53
C PRO A 74 4.54 -4.65 -12.57
N ARG A 75 5.77 -4.30 -12.20
CA ARG A 75 6.09 -3.17 -11.31
C ARG A 75 5.39 -1.85 -11.70
N ARG A 76 5.25 -1.57 -13.00
CA ARG A 76 4.58 -0.37 -13.52
C ARG A 76 3.14 -0.20 -13.03
N ARG A 77 2.44 -1.30 -12.71
CA ARG A 77 1.07 -1.28 -12.18
C ARG A 77 0.97 -0.48 -10.86
N TYR A 78 2.05 -0.46 -10.08
CA TYR A 78 2.10 0.15 -8.76
C TYR A 78 2.65 1.57 -8.76
N GLN A 79 2.93 2.17 -9.93
CA GLN A 79 3.57 3.49 -9.99
C GLN A 79 2.75 4.59 -9.31
N ARG A 80 1.45 4.64 -9.59
CA ARG A 80 0.52 5.62 -9.00
C ARG A 80 0.32 5.38 -7.50
N ILE A 81 0.19 4.11 -7.10
CA ILE A 81 0.12 3.73 -5.68
C ILE A 81 1.37 4.21 -4.95
N ALA A 82 2.56 3.90 -5.47
CA ALA A 82 3.82 4.28 -4.86
C ALA A 82 4.01 5.79 -4.74
N GLU A 83 3.49 6.57 -5.70
CA GLU A 83 3.52 8.03 -5.68
C GLU A 83 2.69 8.56 -4.51
N ARG A 84 1.43 8.15 -4.43
CA ARG A 84 0.50 8.57 -3.36
C ARG A 84 0.98 8.11 -1.98
N VAL A 85 1.55 6.91 -1.87
CA VAL A 85 2.14 6.40 -0.62
C VAL A 85 3.36 7.22 -0.22
N TRP A 86 4.22 7.56 -1.17
CA TRP A 86 5.39 8.40 -0.91
C TRP A 86 5.00 9.79 -0.44
N GLU A 87 4.01 10.41 -1.07
CA GLU A 87 3.44 11.71 -0.66
C GLU A 87 2.84 11.65 0.75
N LEU A 88 2.03 10.62 1.05
CA LEU A 88 1.42 10.42 2.37
C LEU A 88 2.46 10.36 3.50
N TRP A 89 3.64 9.79 3.24
CA TRP A 89 4.74 9.71 4.20
C TRP A 89 5.63 10.96 4.27
N ARG A 90 5.64 11.77 3.21
CA ARG A 90 6.47 12.98 3.09
C ARG A 90 5.73 14.26 3.47
N ALA A 91 4.41 14.26 3.43
CA ALA A 91 3.56 15.33 3.94
C ALA A 91 3.73 15.41 5.47
N GLN A 92 4.68 16.25 5.90
CA GLN A 92 4.90 16.69 7.27
C GLN A 92 4.79 18.20 7.32
#